data_AF-A1ZPX9-F1
#
_entry.id   AF-A1ZPX9-F1
#
_cell.length_a   1.000
_cell.length_b   1.000
_cell.length_c   1.000
_cell.angle_alpha   90.00
_cell.angle_beta   90.00
_cell.angle_gamma   90.00
#
_symmetry.space_group_name_H-M   'P 1'
#
loop_
_entity.id
_entity.type
_entity.pdbx_description
1 polymer ?
#
loop_
_entity_poly.entity_id
_entity_poly.type
_entity_poly.pdbx_seq_one_letter_code
_entity_poly.pdbx_strand_id
1 'polypeptide(L)'
;MTIHWFSLVMALLLKTSMRNLILKESKKIFTNPSVKLNAQTGKCDIIGESFIENASEFYQPVFDWLNAYTEKIKGEMVWSFRMEYFNSSSAKVITNLLKTLKRYEQNGGKVTVNWYYPSYNMALLEDGECLSDVSRLKFNFVLYQASPPPRRTKVQIKK
;
A
#
# COMPACT_ATOMS: atom_id res chain seq x y z
N MET A 1 -25.98 -36.90 0.18
CA MET A 1 -24.64 -36.28 0.27
C MET A 1 -24.42 -35.07 -0.64
N THR A 2 -25.39 -34.65 -1.46
CA THR A 2 -25.22 -33.56 -2.44
C THR A 2 -25.46 -32.16 -1.87
N ILE A 3 -26.37 -32.03 -0.90
CA ILE A 3 -26.78 -30.73 -0.36
C ILE A 3 -25.68 -30.09 0.49
N HIS A 4 -24.94 -30.89 1.27
CA HIS A 4 -23.85 -30.35 2.10
C HIS A 4 -22.67 -29.86 1.24
N TRP A 5 -22.31 -30.61 0.20
CA TRP A 5 -21.27 -30.21 -0.75
C TRP A 5 -21.67 -28.95 -1.52
N PHE A 6 -22.91 -28.86 -2.00
CA PHE A 6 -23.41 -27.68 -2.69
C PHE A 6 -23.43 -26.44 -1.80
N SER A 7 -23.80 -26.58 -0.52
CA SER A 7 -23.80 -25.47 0.44
C SER A 7 -22.37 -25.01 0.79
N LEU A 8 -21.40 -25.93 0.86
CA LEU A 8 -20.00 -25.62 1.13
C LEU A 8 -19.32 -24.97 -0.09
N VAL A 9 -19.63 -25.44 -1.30
CA VAL A 9 -19.21 -24.85 -2.57
C VAL A 9 -19.84 -23.47 -2.75
N MET A 10 -21.14 -23.30 -2.45
CA MET A 10 -21.81 -22.00 -2.49
C MET A 10 -21.31 -21.05 -1.40
N ALA A 11 -20.97 -21.52 -0.21
CA ALA A 11 -20.31 -20.71 0.82
C ALA A 11 -18.88 -20.30 0.42
N LEU A 12 -18.17 -21.14 -0.34
CA LEU A 12 -16.91 -20.77 -1.00
C LEU A 12 -17.12 -19.70 -2.09
N LEU A 13 -18.17 -19.84 -2.90
CA LEU A 13 -18.50 -18.90 -3.99
C LEU A 13 -19.05 -17.55 -3.48
N LEU A 14 -19.77 -17.55 -2.35
CA LEU A 14 -20.36 -16.36 -1.73
C LEU A 14 -19.35 -15.55 -0.88
N LYS A 15 -18.17 -16.11 -0.56
CA LYS A 15 -17.12 -15.41 0.20
C LYS A 15 -16.46 -14.26 -0.57
N THR A 16 -16.69 -14.10 -1.87
CA THR A 16 -15.82 -13.27 -2.72
C THR A 16 -16.55 -12.61 -3.88
N SER A 17 -17.16 -11.45 -3.63
CA SER A 17 -17.33 -10.45 -4.69
C SER A 17 -16.96 -9.06 -4.17
N MET A 18 -15.80 -8.98 -3.53
CA MET A 18 -15.16 -7.69 -3.30
C MET A 18 -14.43 -7.28 -4.60
N ARG A 19 -14.57 -6.01 -5.00
CA ARG A 19 -13.93 -5.49 -6.21
C ARG A 19 -12.49 -5.06 -5.93
N ASN A 20 -11.66 -5.12 -6.95
CA ASN A 20 -10.31 -4.54 -6.91
C ASN A 20 -10.41 -3.01 -6.81
N LEU A 21 -9.47 -2.39 -6.10
CA LEU A 21 -9.30 -0.94 -6.08
C LEU A 21 -8.13 -0.56 -6.99
N ILE A 22 -8.34 0.41 -7.88
CA ILE A 22 -7.29 0.95 -8.74
C ILE A 22 -7.36 2.47 -8.65
N LEU A 23 -6.32 3.10 -8.10
CA LEU A 23 -6.06 4.53 -8.18
C LEU A 23 -4.88 4.74 -9.12
N LYS A 24 -5.08 5.59 -10.13
CA LYS A 24 -4.03 5.92 -11.10
C LYS A 24 -3.16 7.04 -10.53
N GLU A 25 -1.86 6.97 -10.82
CA GLU A 25 -0.95 8.07 -10.52
C GLU A 25 -1.37 9.35 -11.24
N SER A 26 -1.03 10.50 -10.67
CA SER A 26 -1.19 11.79 -11.32
C SER A 26 -0.06 12.73 -10.92
N LYS A 27 0.61 13.34 -11.90
CA LYS A 27 1.71 14.30 -11.69
C LYS A 27 1.23 15.70 -12.10
N LYS A 28 0.77 16.50 -11.12
CA LYS A 28 0.45 17.94 -11.28
C LYS A 28 1.34 18.75 -10.32
N ILE A 29 0.77 19.70 -9.57
CA ILE A 29 1.47 20.38 -8.46
C ILE A 29 1.68 19.41 -7.29
N PHE A 30 0.64 18.60 -7.02
CA PHE A 30 0.67 17.47 -6.10
C PHE A 30 0.80 16.17 -6.91
N THR A 31 1.56 15.22 -6.36
CA THR A 31 1.75 13.90 -6.98
C THR A 31 1.07 12.84 -6.13
N ASN A 32 0.19 12.06 -6.76
CA ASN A 32 -0.47 10.93 -6.14
C ASN A 32 0.16 9.62 -6.63
N PRO A 33 0.38 8.64 -5.75
CA PRO A 33 0.91 7.35 -6.15
C PRO A 33 -0.18 6.54 -6.87
N SER A 34 0.23 5.56 -7.67
CA SER A 34 -0.68 4.51 -8.12
C SER A 34 -0.94 3.54 -6.97
N VAL A 35 -2.21 3.16 -6.79
CA VAL A 35 -2.63 2.14 -5.82
C VAL A 35 -3.37 1.03 -6.55
N LYS A 36 -3.00 -0.23 -6.33
CA LYS A 36 -3.67 -1.40 -6.91
C LYS A 36 -3.90 -2.45 -5.83
N LEU A 37 -5.15 -2.70 -5.47
CA LEU A 37 -5.53 -3.68 -4.44
C LEU A 37 -6.37 -4.77 -5.07
N ASN A 38 -5.88 -6.01 -5.03
CA ASN A 38 -6.55 -7.16 -5.64
C ASN A 38 -7.24 -8.01 -4.58
N ALA A 39 -8.57 -8.04 -4.62
CA ALA A 39 -9.38 -8.70 -3.59
C ALA A 39 -9.38 -10.23 -3.68
N GLN A 40 -9.04 -10.78 -4.84
CA GLN A 40 -8.98 -12.23 -5.06
C GLN A 40 -7.65 -12.81 -4.57
N THR A 41 -6.56 -12.06 -4.73
CA THR A 41 -5.19 -12.55 -4.45
C THR A 41 -4.58 -11.96 -3.18
N GLY A 42 -5.16 -10.91 -2.61
CA GLY A 42 -4.60 -10.18 -1.47
C GLY A 42 -3.35 -9.35 -1.81
N LYS A 43 -2.97 -9.27 -3.09
CA LYS A 43 -1.82 -8.48 -3.55
C LYS A 43 -2.19 -7.00 -3.63
N CYS A 44 -1.39 -6.17 -2.98
CA CYS A 44 -1.61 -4.75 -2.83
C CYS A 44 -0.33 -3.99 -3.20
N ASP A 45 -0.40 -3.04 -4.12
CA ASP A 45 0.74 -2.22 -4.55
C ASP A 45 0.46 -0.73 -4.32
N ILE A 46 1.45 0.00 -3.79
CA ILE A 46 1.51 1.47 -3.77
C ILE A 46 2.82 1.89 -4.42
N ILE A 47 2.74 2.66 -5.51
CA ILE A 47 3.90 2.95 -6.39
C ILE A 47 3.94 4.43 -6.74
N GLY A 48 5.12 5.05 -6.64
CA GLY A 48 5.37 6.43 -7.09
C GLY A 48 5.54 7.43 -5.95
N GLU A 49 5.25 8.70 -6.22
CA GLU A 49 5.37 9.78 -5.24
C GLU A 49 4.04 10.02 -4.51
N SER A 50 4.10 10.27 -3.20
CA SER A 50 2.96 10.70 -2.38
C SER A 50 3.24 12.09 -1.82
N PHE A 51 3.07 13.10 -2.68
CA PHE A 51 3.12 14.52 -2.33
C PHE A 51 1.73 15.10 -2.48
N ILE A 52 0.88 14.81 -1.49
CA ILE A 52 -0.55 15.11 -1.52
C ILE A 52 -0.86 16.15 -0.45
N GLU A 53 -1.67 17.15 -0.80
CA GLU A 53 -2.14 18.18 0.14
C GLU A 53 -3.05 17.56 1.20
N ASN A 54 -4.14 16.92 0.75
CA ASN A 54 -5.07 16.18 1.60
C ASN A 54 -4.86 14.66 1.47
N ALA A 55 -3.77 14.16 2.07
CA ALA A 55 -3.42 12.74 1.99
C ALA A 55 -4.52 11.84 2.57
N SER A 56 -5.19 12.27 3.65
CA SER A 56 -6.27 11.50 4.28
C SER A 56 -7.42 11.22 3.31
N GLU A 57 -7.87 12.23 2.57
CA GLU A 57 -8.95 12.08 1.58
C GLU A 57 -8.55 11.14 0.44
N PHE A 58 -7.32 11.25 -0.06
CA PHE A 58 -6.82 10.36 -1.12
C PHE A 58 -6.78 8.88 -0.69
N TYR A 59 -6.31 8.60 0.52
CA TYR A 59 -6.18 7.22 1.03
C TYR A 59 -7.48 6.67 1.66
N GLN A 60 -8.52 7.48 1.86
CA GLN A 60 -9.79 6.99 2.40
C GLN A 60 -10.34 5.74 1.67
N PRO A 61 -10.43 5.70 0.33
CA PRO A 61 -10.86 4.48 -0.37
C PRO A 61 -9.94 3.27 -0.14
N VAL A 62 -8.65 3.49 0.17
CA VAL A 62 -7.71 2.41 0.53
C VAL A 62 -8.05 1.83 1.90
N PHE A 63 -8.39 2.68 2.88
CA PHE A 63 -8.84 2.22 4.20
C PHE A 63 -10.19 1.50 4.13
N ASP A 64 -11.15 2.03 3.38
CA ASP A 64 -12.47 1.41 3.23
C ASP A 64 -12.34 0.02 2.60
N TRP A 65 -11.48 -0.10 1.59
CA TRP A 65 -11.15 -1.38 0.97
C TRP A 65 -10.47 -2.33 1.96
N LEU A 66 -9.45 -1.87 2.69
CA LEU A 66 -8.73 -2.70 3.65
C LEU A 66 -9.68 -3.24 4.73
N ASN A 67 -10.52 -2.38 5.32
CA ASN A 67 -11.47 -2.77 6.36
C ASN A 67 -12.42 -3.86 5.83
N ALA A 68 -13.00 -3.65 4.65
CA ALA A 68 -13.87 -4.63 4.03
C ALA A 68 -13.15 -5.96 3.70
N TYR A 69 -11.88 -5.92 3.29
CA TYR A 69 -11.09 -7.13 3.05
C TYR A 69 -10.86 -7.92 4.35
N THR A 70 -10.47 -7.23 5.42
CA THR A 70 -10.20 -7.83 6.73
C THR A 70 -11.45 -8.37 7.43
N GLU A 71 -12.64 -7.88 7.07
CA GLU A 71 -13.91 -8.35 7.62
C GLU A 71 -14.50 -9.51 6.81
N LYS A 72 -14.46 -9.41 5.47
CA LYS A 72 -15.17 -10.33 4.59
C LYS A 72 -14.30 -11.47 4.08
N ILE A 73 -13.11 -11.14 3.57
CA ILE A 73 -12.22 -12.11 2.92
C ILE A 73 -11.38 -12.82 3.97
N LYS A 74 -10.80 -12.07 4.92
CA LYS A 74 -9.90 -12.59 5.96
C LYS A 74 -8.77 -13.46 5.39
N GLY A 75 -8.30 -13.09 4.19
CA GLY A 75 -7.23 -13.79 3.48
C GLY A 75 -5.83 -13.27 3.84
N GLU A 76 -4.81 -13.91 3.30
CA GLU A 76 -3.46 -13.36 3.33
C GLU A 76 -3.36 -12.07 2.52
N MET A 77 -2.50 -11.16 2.95
CA MET A 77 -2.23 -9.91 2.25
C MET A 77 -0.74 -9.73 2.01
N VAL A 78 -0.38 -9.36 0.79
CA VAL A 78 1.00 -9.01 0.41
C VAL A 78 1.01 -7.57 -0.07
N TRP A 79 1.60 -6.68 0.72
CA TRP A 79 1.71 -5.26 0.41
C TRP A 79 3.10 -4.93 -0.12
N SER A 80 3.17 -4.32 -1.29
CA SER A 80 4.41 -3.87 -1.91
C SER A 80 4.43 -2.35 -2.04
N PHE A 81 5.37 -1.72 -1.36
CA PHE A 81 5.59 -0.28 -1.38
C PHE A 81 6.80 0.03 -2.26
N ARG A 82 6.60 0.77 -3.36
CA ARG A 82 7.64 1.25 -4.28
C ARG A 82 7.57 2.77 -4.33
N MET A 83 7.93 3.40 -3.21
CA MET A 83 7.84 4.84 -3.06
C MET A 83 9.04 5.54 -3.71
N GLU A 84 8.79 6.63 -4.42
CA GLU A 84 9.86 7.50 -4.97
C GLU A 84 10.13 8.69 -4.04
N TYR A 85 9.08 9.20 -3.41
CA TYR A 85 9.10 10.30 -2.44
C TYR A 85 7.77 10.34 -1.70
N PHE A 86 7.75 10.79 -0.45
CA PHE A 86 6.51 11.16 0.23
C PHE A 86 6.74 12.24 1.29
N ASN A 87 5.76 13.12 1.48
CA ASN A 87 5.83 14.15 2.51
C ASN A 87 5.35 13.64 3.89
N SER A 88 5.50 14.48 4.92
CA SER A 88 5.07 14.15 6.30
C SER A 88 3.57 13.88 6.42
N SER A 89 2.73 14.55 5.62
CA SER A 89 1.28 14.29 5.57
C SER A 89 1.00 12.85 5.11
N SER A 90 1.64 12.44 4.01
CA SER A 90 1.53 11.07 3.49
C SER A 90 2.14 10.04 4.44
N ALA A 91 3.28 10.34 5.06
CA ALA A 91 3.92 9.45 6.04
C ALA A 91 2.98 9.12 7.22
N LYS A 92 2.24 10.12 7.72
CA LYS A 92 1.25 9.93 8.79
C LYS A 92 0.13 8.97 8.38
N VAL A 93 -0.37 9.11 7.15
CA VAL A 93 -1.47 8.28 6.64
C VAL A 93 -0.99 6.85 6.35
N ILE A 94 0.19 6.70 5.74
CA ILE A 94 0.84 5.39 5.52
C ILE A 94 1.11 4.69 6.85
N THR A 95 1.59 5.41 7.86
CA THR A 95 1.77 4.86 9.22
C THR A 95 0.46 4.30 9.78
N ASN A 96 -0.65 5.01 9.60
CA ASN A 96 -1.97 4.54 10.05
C ASN A 96 -2.42 3.29 9.28
N LEU A 97 -2.18 3.25 7.97
CA LEU A 97 -2.46 2.08 7.13
C LEU A 97 -1.70 0.84 7.65
N LEU A 98 -0.40 1.00 7.90
CA LEU A 98 0.45 -0.06 8.45
C LEU A 98 -0.02 -0.51 9.84
N LYS A 99 -0.42 0.42 10.72
CA LYS A 99 -1.00 0.07 12.04
C LYS A 99 -2.31 -0.72 11.91
N THR A 100 -3.14 -0.44 10.90
CA THR A 100 -4.33 -1.25 10.62
C THR A 100 -3.95 -2.66 10.17
N LEU A 101 -2.96 -2.80 9.31
CA LEU A 101 -2.42 -4.10 8.91
C LEU A 101 -1.83 -4.87 10.11
N LYS A 102 -1.14 -4.18 11.03
CA LYS A 102 -0.63 -4.79 12.26
C LYS A 102 -1.74 -5.39 13.11
N ARG A 103 -2.85 -4.65 13.26
CA ARG A 103 -4.03 -5.12 13.99
C ARG A 103 -4.64 -6.35 13.34
N TYR A 104 -4.70 -6.37 12.01
CA TYR A 104 -5.18 -7.53 11.28
C TYR A 104 -4.27 -8.76 11.51
N GLU A 105 -2.94 -8.58 11.49
CA GLU A 105 -1.97 -9.62 11.85
C GLU A 105 -2.19 -10.14 13.28
N GLN A 106 -2.36 -9.24 14.25
CA GLN A 106 -2.62 -9.59 15.66
C GLN A 106 -3.93 -10.38 15.86
N ASN A 107 -4.90 -10.17 14.98
CA ASN A 107 -6.18 -10.89 14.98
C ASN A 107 -6.13 -12.22 14.20
N GLY A 108 -4.93 -12.71 13.86
CA GLY A 108 -4.72 -13.99 13.16
C GLY A 108 -4.67 -13.88 11.64
N GLY A 109 -4.76 -12.68 11.09
CA GLY A 109 -4.52 -12.42 9.67
C GLY A 109 -3.05 -12.65 9.30
N LYS A 110 -2.79 -12.93 8.01
CA LYS A 110 -1.42 -13.03 7.49
C LYS A 110 -1.09 -11.79 6.67
N VAL A 111 -0.02 -11.10 7.04
CA VAL A 111 0.44 -9.88 6.36
C VAL A 111 1.91 -10.02 6.02
N THR A 112 2.25 -9.80 4.76
CA THR A 112 3.63 -9.62 4.30
C THR A 112 3.77 -8.19 3.77
N VAL A 113 4.79 -7.46 4.22
CA VAL A 113 5.12 -6.12 3.71
C VAL A 113 6.47 -6.17 3.02
N ASN A 114 6.51 -5.75 1.76
CA ASN A 114 7.72 -5.59 0.96
C ASN A 114 7.97 -4.10 0.72
N TRP A 115 9.10 -3.59 1.20
CA TRP A 115 9.51 -2.21 1.02
C TRP A 115 10.66 -2.14 0.02
N TYR A 116 10.39 -1.59 -1.16
CA TYR A 116 11.36 -1.48 -2.24
C TYR A 116 12.01 -0.10 -2.24
N TYR A 117 13.33 -0.06 -2.36
CA TYR A 117 14.08 1.19 -2.42
C TYR A 117 15.26 1.07 -3.43
N PRO A 118 15.59 2.15 -4.15
CA PRO A 118 16.67 2.12 -5.13
C PRO A 118 18.04 2.33 -4.47
N SER A 119 19.08 1.76 -5.07
CA SER A 119 20.46 1.86 -4.59
C SER A 119 21.03 3.28 -4.48
N TYR A 120 20.48 4.24 -5.24
CA TYR A 120 20.90 5.64 -5.18
C TYR A 120 20.19 6.47 -4.10
N ASN A 121 19.14 5.95 -3.44
CA ASN A 121 18.34 6.72 -2.48
C ASN A 121 18.16 5.94 -1.16
N MET A 122 19.19 5.99 -0.33
CA MET A 122 19.19 5.35 0.99
C MET A 122 18.24 6.01 1.99
N ALA A 123 17.84 7.27 1.77
CA ALA A 123 16.85 7.92 2.64
C ALA A 123 15.50 7.17 2.63
N LEU A 124 15.12 6.55 1.50
CA LEU A 124 13.92 5.72 1.44
C LEU A 124 14.04 4.43 2.25
N LEU A 125 15.26 3.91 2.46
CA LEU A 125 15.47 2.79 3.38
C LEU A 125 15.22 3.25 4.82
N GLU A 126 15.86 4.34 5.24
CA GLU A 126 15.71 4.92 6.59
C GLU A 126 14.25 5.24 6.90
N ASP A 127 13.51 5.82 5.95
CA ASP A 127 12.09 6.09 6.11
C ASP A 127 11.28 4.79 6.29
N GLY A 128 11.61 3.74 5.53
CA GLY A 128 10.98 2.43 5.63
C GLY A 128 11.24 1.73 6.96
N GLU A 129 12.48 1.82 7.48
CA GLU A 129 12.87 1.33 8.80
C GLU A 129 12.10 2.05 9.91
N CYS A 130 12.01 3.37 9.84
CA CYS A 130 11.22 4.18 10.76
C CYS A 130 9.73 3.76 10.75
N LEU A 131 9.14 3.57 9.58
CA LEU A 131 7.75 3.11 9.44
C LEU A 131 7.54 1.69 10.00
N SER A 132 8.49 0.78 9.76
CA SER A 132 8.49 -0.58 10.32
C SER A 132 8.46 -0.53 11.85
N ASP A 133 9.34 0.26 12.46
CA ASP A 133 9.45 0.39 13.91
C ASP A 133 8.19 1.00 14.54
N VAL A 134 7.70 2.11 13.98
CA VAL A 134 6.53 2.82 14.51
C VAL A 134 5.24 2.01 14.34
N SER A 135 5.14 1.22 13.27
CA SER A 135 3.98 0.35 13.02
C SER A 135 4.07 -1.01 13.71
N ARG A 136 5.27 -1.42 14.15
CA ARG A 136 5.59 -2.75 14.70
C ARG A 136 5.29 -3.91 13.73
N LEU A 137 5.23 -3.62 12.43
CA LEU A 137 5.17 -4.62 11.37
C LEU A 137 6.57 -4.86 10.84
N LYS A 138 6.94 -6.13 10.68
CA LYS A 138 8.21 -6.49 10.06
C LYS A 138 8.12 -6.31 8.56
N PHE A 139 9.06 -5.59 7.98
CA PHE A 139 9.15 -5.40 6.53
C PHE A 139 10.25 -6.26 5.94
N ASN A 140 10.02 -6.70 4.70
CA ASN A 140 11.06 -7.22 3.82
C ASN A 140 11.61 -6.04 3.02
N PHE A 141 12.85 -5.65 3.30
CA PHE A 141 13.52 -4.57 2.57
C PHE A 141 14.15 -5.11 1.29
N VAL A 142 13.73 -4.59 0.13
CA VAL A 142 14.14 -5.06 -1.19
C VAL A 142 14.87 -3.95 -1.94
N LEU A 143 16.19 -4.03 -1.94
CA LEU A 143 17.05 -3.18 -2.75
C LEU A 143 16.88 -3.52 -4.24
N TYR A 144 16.74 -2.50 -5.08
CA TYR A 144 16.85 -2.67 -6.53
C TYR A 144 17.87 -1.70 -7.14
N GLN A 145 18.51 -2.15 -8.21
CA GLN A 145 19.47 -1.32 -8.95
C GLN A 145 18.71 -0.39 -9.89
N ALA A 146 18.93 0.91 -9.75
CA ALA A 146 18.38 1.93 -10.62
C ALA A 146 19.37 3.10 -10.74
N SER A 147 19.28 3.83 -11.85
CA SER A 147 19.99 5.10 -12.00
C SER A 147 19.15 6.23 -11.42
N PRO A 148 19.76 7.24 -10.77
CA PRO A 148 19.03 8.40 -10.30
C PRO A 148 18.33 9.10 -11.49
N PRO A 149 17.07 9.55 -11.32
CA PRO A 149 16.38 10.27 -12.37
C PRO A 149 17.13 11.57 -12.70
N PRO A 150 17.05 12.06 -13.96
CA PRO A 150 17.69 13.32 -14.33
C PRO A 150 17.19 14.44 -13.42
N ARG A 151 18.12 15.19 -12.82
CA ARG A 151 17.79 16.34 -11.96
C ARG A 151 16.93 17.31 -12.76
N ARG A 152 15.70 17.58 -12.31
CA ARG A 152 14.88 18.66 -12.88
C ARG A 152 15.63 19.97 -12.69
N THR A 153 16.12 20.55 -13.77
CA THR A 153 16.74 21.89 -13.76
C THR A 153 15.71 22.86 -13.20
N LYS A 154 16.01 23.52 -12.08
CA LYS A 154 15.17 24.63 -11.59
C LYS A 154 15.11 25.66 -12.71
N VAL A 155 13.96 25.79 -13.36
CA VAL A 155 13.69 26.92 -14.27
C VAL A 155 13.84 28.17 -13.40
N GLN A 156 14.89 28.94 -13.64
CA GLN A 156 15.02 30.27 -13.05
C GLN A 156 13.82 31.08 -13.54
N ILE A 157 12.84 31.30 -12.66
CA ILE A 157 11.84 32.34 -12.88
C ILE A 157 12.61 33.65 -12.78
N LYS A 158 12.93 34.24 -13.95
CA LYS A 158 13.40 35.62 -14.00
C LYS A 158 12.29 36.49 -13.40
N LYS A 159 12.61 37.16 -12.29
CA LYS A 159 11.81 38.28 -11.79
C LYS A 159 11.81 39.42 -12.80
#